data_AF-A0A9P7RNQ8-F1
#
_entry.id   AF-A0A9P7RNQ8-F1
#
_cell.length_a   1.000
_cell.length_b   1.000
_cell.length_c   1.000
_cell.angle_alpha   90.00
_cell.angle_beta   90.00
_cell.angle_gamma   90.00
#
_symmetry.space_group_name_H-M   'P 1'
#
loop_
_entity.id
_entity.type
_entity.pdbx_description
1 polymer ?
#
loop_
_entity_poly.entity_id
_entity_poly.type
_entity_poly.pdbx_seq_one_letter_code
_entity_poly.pdbx_strand_id
1 'polypeptide(L)'
;MQPSFSDTSWSTRIIAEISQQLGDTSDRATAQLLGCGEDNFNLLLSAVQDLVAETPRSNSCGTLEALAKLAHTKMSSGEAQICWRRMYTDAHILLSLSELSPHTALHAIGYLDRAIIIAGAAGDGRLDLILSLISNIQSNYVQSHHFSLTRSRFEPNSSVHEPLVLHTSRHAIPSLNSPPSLETFQTKSYTNPFILRKFASNWPALNEHPWSSAAYLRSVAGPGRLVPIEVGTDYRADDWTQMLMSWDDFLTSLDLDGQSAVPEDVLYLAQHNLLMQFPELNSDITIPDYAYSSLPSPPDYPKYRSPNNEDQLVVNGWLGPKGTISPAHTDPYYNLFDSWTEDRMVDVPSTVKTHVSVCRSTLRESSGE
;
A
#
# COMPACT_ATOMS: atom_id res chain seq x y z
N MET A 1 -28.39 -16.78 24.90
CA MET A 1 -28.67 -17.02 23.47
C MET A 1 -27.35 -17.03 22.75
N GLN A 2 -27.09 -17.99 21.85
CA GLN A 2 -26.07 -17.78 20.82
C GLN A 2 -26.60 -16.76 19.81
N PRO A 3 -25.76 -15.92 19.19
CA PRO A 3 -26.19 -15.14 18.03
C PRO A 3 -26.64 -16.10 16.92
N SER A 4 -27.70 -15.74 16.21
CA SER A 4 -28.10 -16.45 14.99
C SER A 4 -26.96 -16.40 13.97
N PHE A 5 -26.68 -17.53 13.31
CA PHE A 5 -25.65 -17.60 12.28
C PHE A 5 -25.84 -16.51 11.21
N SER A 6 -24.72 -15.98 10.73
CA SER A 6 -24.63 -14.88 9.75
C SER A 6 -25.62 -15.02 8.60
N ASP A 7 -26.33 -13.94 8.26
CA ASP A 7 -27.08 -13.86 7.01
C ASP A 7 -26.10 -13.86 5.82
N THR A 8 -25.99 -14.98 5.12
CA THR A 8 -25.15 -15.13 3.92
C THR A 8 -25.84 -14.62 2.64
N SER A 9 -27.05 -14.05 2.72
CA SER A 9 -27.77 -13.55 1.54
C SER A 9 -27.07 -12.40 0.84
N TRP A 10 -26.15 -11.70 1.51
CA TRP A 10 -25.32 -10.66 0.88
C TRP A 10 -24.19 -11.29 0.04
N SER A 11 -23.52 -12.34 0.51
CA SER A 11 -22.38 -12.92 -0.23
C SER A 11 -22.85 -13.62 -1.50
N THR A 12 -23.95 -14.38 -1.45
CA THR A 12 -24.56 -15.00 -2.65
C THR A 12 -25.02 -13.94 -3.65
N ARG A 13 -25.48 -12.76 -3.18
CA ARG A 13 -25.87 -11.64 -4.03
C ARG A 13 -24.68 -11.04 -4.77
N ILE A 14 -23.56 -10.79 -4.09
CA ILE A 14 -22.33 -10.30 -4.74
C ILE A 14 -21.82 -11.31 -5.80
N ILE A 15 -21.87 -12.61 -5.52
CA ILE A 15 -21.52 -13.64 -6.52
C ILE A 15 -22.46 -13.55 -7.74
N ALA A 16 -23.77 -13.36 -7.54
CA ALA A 16 -24.74 -13.21 -8.62
C ALA A 16 -24.56 -11.91 -9.43
N GLU A 17 -24.23 -10.80 -8.77
CA GLU A 17 -23.93 -9.50 -9.43
C GLU A 17 -22.64 -9.60 -10.28
N ILE A 18 -21.59 -10.27 -9.78
CA ILE A 18 -20.37 -10.56 -10.55
C ILE A 18 -20.69 -11.49 -11.74
N SER A 19 -21.51 -12.52 -11.55
CA SER A 19 -21.95 -13.44 -12.61
C SER A 19 -22.73 -12.70 -13.71
N GLN A 20 -23.62 -11.77 -13.32
CA GLN A 20 -24.37 -10.93 -14.25
C GLN A 20 -23.44 -9.99 -15.05
N GLN A 21 -22.47 -9.34 -14.40
CA GLN A 21 -21.49 -8.50 -15.12
C GLN A 21 -20.69 -9.32 -16.14
N LEU A 22 -20.16 -10.48 -15.74
CA LEU A 22 -19.37 -11.34 -16.61
C LEU A 22 -20.20 -11.98 -17.74
N GLY A 23 -21.52 -12.08 -17.57
CA GLY A 23 -22.45 -12.47 -18.64
C GLY A 23 -22.65 -11.42 -19.73
N ASP A 24 -22.40 -10.13 -19.45
CA ASP A 24 -22.45 -9.06 -20.43
C ASP A 24 -21.06 -8.80 -21.03
N THR A 25 -20.77 -9.46 -22.15
CA THR A 25 -19.52 -9.26 -22.91
C THR A 25 -19.47 -7.93 -23.68
N SER A 26 -20.53 -7.11 -23.62
CA SER A 26 -20.50 -5.72 -24.09
C SER A 26 -20.10 -4.72 -23.01
N ASP A 27 -20.10 -5.12 -21.73
CA ASP A 27 -19.51 -4.32 -20.66
C ASP A 27 -18.00 -4.12 -20.87
N ARG A 28 -17.54 -2.89 -20.67
CA ARG A 28 -16.14 -2.50 -20.89
C ARG A 28 -15.21 -3.18 -19.89
N ALA A 29 -15.65 -3.46 -18.67
CA ALA A 29 -14.80 -4.12 -17.68
C ALA A 29 -14.75 -5.65 -17.91
N THR A 30 -15.86 -6.28 -18.31
CA THR A 30 -15.87 -7.67 -18.80
C THR A 30 -14.99 -7.84 -20.05
N ALA A 31 -15.04 -6.92 -21.02
CA ALA A 31 -14.24 -6.97 -22.23
C ALA A 31 -12.71 -6.97 -21.98
N GLN A 32 -12.23 -6.43 -20.84
CA GLN A 32 -10.81 -6.51 -20.47
C GLN A 32 -10.35 -7.95 -20.20
N LEU A 33 -11.23 -8.80 -19.65
CA LEU A 33 -10.89 -10.20 -19.31
C LEU A 33 -10.75 -11.11 -20.54
N LEU A 34 -11.38 -10.78 -21.66
CA LEU A 34 -11.15 -11.48 -22.93
C LEU A 34 -9.68 -11.40 -23.39
N GLY A 35 -8.93 -10.39 -22.91
CA GLY A 35 -7.48 -10.31 -23.07
C GLY A 35 -6.66 -11.42 -22.39
N CYS A 36 -7.28 -12.23 -21.52
CA CYS A 36 -6.68 -13.47 -20.98
C CYS A 36 -6.85 -14.69 -21.90
N GLY A 37 -7.58 -14.55 -23.01
CA GLY A 37 -8.01 -15.63 -23.89
C GLY A 37 -9.36 -16.22 -23.47
N GLU A 38 -10.17 -16.59 -24.47
CA GLU A 38 -11.56 -17.02 -24.29
C GLU A 38 -11.70 -18.22 -23.34
N ASP A 39 -10.79 -19.21 -23.39
CA ASP A 39 -10.82 -20.37 -22.49
C ASP A 39 -10.71 -19.96 -21.01
N ASN A 40 -9.82 -19.03 -20.67
CA ASN A 40 -9.62 -18.58 -19.28
C ASN A 40 -10.79 -17.72 -18.80
N PHE A 41 -11.38 -16.92 -19.68
CA PHE A 41 -12.61 -16.19 -19.41
C PHE A 41 -13.79 -17.13 -19.17
N ASN A 42 -13.97 -18.14 -20.03
CA ASN A 42 -15.03 -19.14 -19.91
C ASN A 42 -14.88 -20.00 -18.63
N LEU A 43 -13.65 -20.28 -18.19
CA LEU A 43 -13.39 -20.93 -16.90
C LEU A 43 -13.82 -20.05 -15.70
N LEU A 44 -13.55 -18.73 -15.73
CA LEU A 44 -14.05 -17.82 -14.70
C LEU A 44 -15.58 -17.75 -14.70
N LEU A 45 -16.18 -17.61 -15.90
CA LEU A 45 -17.62 -17.50 -16.08
C LEU A 45 -18.35 -18.78 -15.61
N SER A 46 -17.83 -19.96 -15.94
CA SER A 46 -18.35 -21.24 -15.43
C SER A 46 -18.21 -21.33 -13.91
N ALA A 47 -17.04 -20.98 -13.36
CA ALA A 47 -16.80 -21.06 -11.92
C ALA A 47 -17.73 -20.14 -11.10
N VAL A 48 -18.03 -18.92 -11.58
CA VAL A 48 -19.00 -18.04 -10.91
C VAL A 48 -20.44 -18.52 -11.11
N GLN A 49 -20.80 -19.07 -12.27
CA GLN A 49 -22.14 -19.64 -12.51
C GLN A 49 -22.41 -20.87 -11.62
N ASP A 50 -21.41 -21.74 -11.43
CA ASP A 50 -21.46 -22.84 -10.46
C ASP A 50 -21.70 -22.34 -9.02
N LEU A 51 -20.99 -21.28 -8.60
CA LEU A 51 -21.17 -20.66 -7.29
C LEU A 51 -22.57 -20.03 -7.10
N VAL A 52 -23.17 -19.45 -8.15
CA VAL A 52 -24.57 -18.97 -8.12
C VAL A 52 -25.57 -20.13 -8.03
N ALA A 53 -25.29 -21.24 -8.71
CA ALA A 53 -26.15 -22.42 -8.74
C ALA A 53 -26.01 -23.34 -7.50
N GLU A 54 -25.17 -22.96 -6.53
CA GLU A 54 -24.81 -23.75 -5.33
C GLU A 54 -24.37 -25.20 -5.65
N THR A 55 -23.71 -25.40 -6.81
CA THR A 55 -23.11 -26.70 -7.17
C THR A 55 -21.89 -26.98 -6.27
N PRO A 56 -21.31 -28.20 -6.29
CA PRO A 56 -20.22 -28.57 -5.36
C PRO A 56 -18.98 -27.66 -5.46
N ARG A 57 -18.89 -26.68 -4.54
CA ARG A 57 -17.92 -25.57 -4.53
C ARG A 57 -16.44 -25.96 -4.69
N SER A 58 -16.08 -27.20 -4.38
CA SER A 58 -14.72 -27.72 -4.51
C SER A 58 -14.18 -27.68 -5.95
N ASN A 59 -15.03 -27.85 -6.97
CA ASN A 59 -14.60 -27.77 -8.36
C ASN A 59 -14.36 -26.32 -8.80
N SER A 60 -15.24 -25.39 -8.38
CA SER A 60 -15.12 -23.95 -8.62
C SER A 60 -13.88 -23.37 -7.92
N CYS A 61 -13.63 -23.74 -6.66
CA CYS A 61 -12.48 -23.26 -5.88
C CYS A 61 -11.15 -23.63 -6.56
N GLY A 62 -10.95 -24.90 -6.90
CA GLY A 62 -9.74 -25.35 -7.61
C GLY A 62 -9.57 -24.71 -9.00
N THR A 63 -10.67 -24.36 -9.68
CA THR A 63 -10.64 -23.62 -10.95
C THR A 63 -10.17 -22.17 -10.73
N LEU A 64 -10.70 -21.49 -9.70
CA LEU A 64 -10.32 -20.12 -9.34
C LEU A 64 -8.87 -20.03 -8.84
N GLU A 65 -8.41 -21.02 -8.05
CA GLU A 65 -7.00 -21.16 -7.65
C GLU A 65 -6.07 -21.31 -8.86
N ALA A 66 -6.45 -22.14 -9.84
CA ALA A 66 -5.68 -22.35 -11.06
C ALA A 66 -5.60 -21.07 -11.91
N LEU A 67 -6.73 -20.34 -12.07
CA LEU A 67 -6.76 -19.05 -12.75
C LEU A 67 -5.93 -17.98 -12.03
N ALA A 68 -6.02 -17.90 -10.70
CA ALA A 68 -5.21 -17.01 -9.87
C ALA A 68 -3.71 -17.28 -10.02
N LYS A 69 -3.30 -18.56 -10.00
CA LYS A 69 -1.90 -18.98 -10.18
C LYS A 69 -1.38 -18.72 -11.59
N LEU A 70 -2.20 -18.95 -12.62
CA LEU A 70 -1.88 -18.62 -14.00
C LEU A 70 -1.71 -17.10 -14.17
N ALA A 71 -2.66 -16.31 -13.66
CA ALA A 71 -2.62 -14.86 -13.70
C ALA A 71 -1.37 -14.29 -13.02
N HIS A 72 -1.00 -14.79 -11.84
CA HIS A 72 0.24 -14.39 -11.17
C HIS A 72 1.47 -14.68 -12.03
N THR A 73 1.54 -15.88 -12.61
CA THR A 73 2.64 -16.29 -13.50
C THR A 73 2.75 -15.38 -14.74
N LYS A 74 1.59 -14.99 -15.31
CA LYS A 74 1.49 -14.12 -16.50
C LYS A 74 1.79 -12.65 -16.23
N MET A 75 1.44 -12.14 -15.05
CA MET A 75 1.86 -10.81 -14.61
C MET A 75 3.39 -10.74 -14.49
N SER A 76 4.01 -11.76 -13.89
CA SER A 76 5.46 -11.86 -13.71
C SER A 76 6.24 -12.09 -15.02
N SER A 77 5.62 -12.64 -16.07
CA SER A 77 6.27 -12.78 -17.40
C SER A 77 6.22 -11.50 -18.26
N GLY A 78 5.56 -10.44 -17.79
CA GLY A 78 5.43 -9.18 -18.53
C GLY A 78 4.42 -9.19 -19.67
N GLU A 79 3.63 -10.27 -19.80
CA GLU A 79 2.48 -10.31 -20.70
C GLU A 79 1.37 -9.35 -20.24
N ALA A 80 0.41 -9.06 -21.11
CA ALA A 80 -0.61 -7.99 -21.00
C ALA A 80 -1.14 -7.77 -19.56
N GLN A 81 -0.53 -6.84 -18.83
CA GLN A 81 -0.66 -6.85 -17.36
C GLN A 81 -2.08 -6.55 -16.86
N ILE A 82 -2.87 -5.76 -17.59
CA ILE A 82 -4.17 -5.28 -17.11
C ILE A 82 -5.20 -6.43 -17.03
N CYS A 83 -5.32 -7.25 -18.08
CA CYS A 83 -6.25 -8.38 -18.09
C CYS A 83 -5.88 -9.42 -17.02
N TRP A 84 -4.59 -9.76 -16.89
CA TRP A 84 -4.13 -10.71 -15.88
C TRP A 84 -4.23 -10.18 -14.45
N ARG A 85 -4.02 -8.87 -14.20
CA ARG A 85 -4.33 -8.27 -12.90
C ARG A 85 -5.81 -8.39 -12.58
N ARG A 86 -6.70 -8.04 -13.53
CA ARG A 86 -8.16 -8.17 -13.36
C ARG A 86 -8.60 -9.63 -13.12
N MET A 87 -8.01 -10.59 -13.83
CA MET A 87 -8.23 -12.02 -13.63
C MET A 87 -7.80 -12.47 -12.23
N TYR A 88 -6.64 -12.02 -11.75
CA TYR A 88 -6.16 -12.29 -10.39
C TYR A 88 -7.10 -11.71 -9.33
N THR A 89 -7.51 -10.45 -9.51
CA THR A 89 -8.45 -9.74 -8.62
C THR A 89 -9.81 -10.44 -8.54
N ASP A 90 -10.44 -10.76 -9.67
CA ASP A 90 -11.76 -11.39 -9.69
C ASP A 90 -11.73 -12.83 -9.16
N ALA A 91 -10.68 -13.60 -9.45
CA ALA A 91 -10.50 -14.92 -8.87
C ALA A 91 -10.38 -14.87 -7.33
N HIS A 92 -9.65 -13.89 -6.78
CA HIS A 92 -9.50 -13.72 -5.33
C HIS A 92 -10.78 -13.26 -4.63
N ILE A 93 -11.57 -12.37 -5.26
CA ILE A 93 -12.89 -11.98 -4.77
C ILE A 93 -13.81 -13.20 -4.69
N LEU A 94 -13.84 -14.04 -5.73
CA LEU A 94 -14.68 -15.23 -5.77
C LEU A 94 -14.20 -16.34 -4.80
N LEU A 95 -12.89 -16.54 -4.65
CA LEU A 95 -12.33 -17.45 -3.63
C LEU A 95 -12.77 -17.03 -2.23
N SER A 96 -12.56 -15.76 -1.88
CA SER A 96 -12.99 -15.16 -0.61
C SER A 96 -14.46 -15.44 -0.28
N LEU A 97 -15.35 -15.22 -1.26
CA LEU A 97 -16.80 -15.45 -1.10
C LEU A 97 -17.18 -16.95 -1.08
N SER A 98 -16.48 -17.79 -1.83
CA SER A 98 -16.77 -19.23 -1.93
C SER A 98 -16.42 -20.02 -0.67
N GLU A 99 -15.35 -19.63 0.03
CA GLU A 99 -14.88 -20.25 1.28
C GLU A 99 -15.48 -19.61 2.54
N LEU A 100 -16.21 -18.49 2.43
CA LEU A 100 -16.59 -17.66 3.58
C LEU A 100 -17.42 -18.41 4.63
N SER A 101 -16.88 -18.48 5.85
CA SER A 101 -17.51 -19.03 7.05
C SER A 101 -16.92 -18.39 8.31
N PRO A 102 -17.54 -18.58 9.50
CA PRO A 102 -16.97 -18.13 10.78
C PRO A 102 -15.57 -18.70 11.11
N HIS A 103 -15.15 -19.79 10.46
CA HIS A 103 -13.83 -20.40 10.69
C HIS A 103 -12.79 -20.00 9.63
N THR A 104 -13.22 -19.40 8.51
CA THR A 104 -12.38 -19.04 7.36
C THR A 104 -12.38 -17.53 7.08
N ALA A 105 -13.12 -16.72 7.84
CA ALA A 105 -13.24 -15.27 7.65
C ALA A 105 -11.90 -14.53 7.49
N LEU A 106 -10.88 -14.88 8.29
CA LEU A 106 -9.54 -14.27 8.18
C LEU A 106 -8.81 -14.72 6.90
N HIS A 107 -9.04 -15.97 6.43
CA HIS A 107 -8.53 -16.45 5.14
C HIS A 107 -9.21 -15.73 3.97
N ALA A 108 -10.53 -15.53 4.07
CA ALA A 108 -11.32 -14.77 3.11
C ALA A 108 -10.84 -13.31 2.96
N ILE A 109 -10.55 -12.63 4.08
CA ILE A 109 -9.88 -11.31 4.07
C ILE A 109 -8.49 -11.41 3.45
N GLY A 110 -7.72 -12.46 3.77
CA GLY A 110 -6.41 -12.71 3.18
C GLY A 110 -6.40 -12.88 1.65
N TYR A 111 -7.47 -13.40 1.03
CA TYR A 111 -7.61 -13.37 -0.43
C TYR A 111 -7.85 -11.94 -0.96
N LEU A 112 -8.68 -11.16 -0.26
CA LEU A 112 -9.02 -9.79 -0.66
C LEU A 112 -7.80 -8.86 -0.57
N ASP A 113 -7.00 -8.94 0.49
CA ASP A 113 -5.73 -8.18 0.59
C ASP A 113 -4.70 -8.63 -0.47
N ARG A 114 -4.65 -9.91 -0.85
CA ARG A 114 -3.82 -10.36 -1.99
C ARG A 114 -4.22 -9.66 -3.30
N ALA A 115 -5.52 -9.49 -3.55
CA ALA A 115 -6.00 -8.77 -4.72
C ALA A 115 -5.57 -7.29 -4.73
N ILE A 116 -5.53 -6.62 -3.57
CA ILE A 116 -4.97 -5.27 -3.41
C ILE A 116 -3.46 -5.28 -3.67
N ILE A 117 -2.71 -6.08 -2.92
CA ILE A 117 -1.24 -6.02 -2.85
C ILE A 117 -0.58 -6.47 -4.17
N ILE A 118 -1.05 -7.56 -4.77
CA ILE A 118 -0.37 -8.21 -5.91
C ILE A 118 -0.91 -7.72 -7.26
N ALA A 119 -2.19 -7.38 -7.34
CA ALA A 119 -2.82 -6.93 -8.60
C ALA A 119 -3.22 -5.44 -8.62
N GLY A 120 -3.13 -4.72 -7.49
CA GLY A 120 -3.58 -3.33 -7.37
C GLY A 120 -5.10 -3.18 -7.39
N ALA A 121 -5.83 -4.23 -6.96
CA ALA A 121 -7.29 -4.33 -7.05
C ALA A 121 -7.85 -4.01 -8.45
N ALA A 122 -7.12 -4.39 -9.50
CA ALA A 122 -7.37 -3.92 -10.86
C ALA A 122 -8.78 -4.25 -11.37
N GLY A 123 -9.50 -3.21 -11.78
CA GLY A 123 -10.82 -3.31 -12.37
C GLY A 123 -11.75 -2.21 -11.86
N ASP A 124 -12.55 -1.66 -12.76
CA ASP A 124 -13.54 -0.63 -12.48
C ASP A 124 -14.45 -1.08 -11.31
N GLY A 125 -14.45 -0.31 -10.20
CA GLY A 125 -15.18 -0.58 -8.95
C GLY A 125 -14.65 -1.72 -8.06
N ARG A 126 -13.55 -2.40 -8.43
CA ARG A 126 -13.08 -3.61 -7.71
C ARG A 126 -12.38 -3.31 -6.38
N LEU A 127 -11.71 -2.16 -6.25
CA LEU A 127 -11.15 -1.71 -4.97
C LEU A 127 -12.25 -1.43 -3.94
N ASP A 128 -13.28 -0.66 -4.32
CA ASP A 128 -14.41 -0.32 -3.44
C ASP A 128 -15.19 -1.57 -3.00
N LEU A 129 -15.40 -2.50 -3.94
CA LEU A 129 -15.98 -3.81 -3.65
C LEU A 129 -15.11 -4.58 -2.65
N ILE A 130 -13.80 -4.68 -2.88
CA ILE A 130 -12.87 -5.38 -1.97
C ILE A 130 -12.90 -4.78 -0.56
N LEU A 131 -12.81 -3.45 -0.43
CA LEU A 131 -12.83 -2.76 0.87
C LEU A 131 -14.18 -2.96 1.58
N SER A 132 -15.28 -2.91 0.84
CA SER A 132 -16.63 -3.21 1.34
C SER A 132 -16.76 -4.67 1.78
N LEU A 133 -16.15 -5.63 1.06
CA LEU A 133 -16.13 -7.05 1.42
C LEU A 133 -15.33 -7.28 2.71
N ILE A 134 -14.15 -6.67 2.84
CA ILE A 134 -13.33 -6.75 4.06
C ILE A 134 -14.13 -6.22 5.26
N SER A 135 -14.70 -5.02 5.16
CA SER A 135 -15.50 -4.40 6.22
C SER A 135 -16.72 -5.26 6.61
N ASN A 136 -17.44 -5.82 5.62
CA ASN A 136 -18.56 -6.74 5.88
C ASN A 136 -18.12 -8.04 6.56
N ILE A 137 -17.00 -8.65 6.14
CA ILE A 137 -16.50 -9.89 6.75
C ILE A 137 -16.03 -9.62 8.19
N GLN A 138 -15.28 -8.55 8.42
CA GLN A 138 -14.87 -8.12 9.77
C GLN A 138 -16.08 -7.89 10.67
N SER A 139 -17.09 -7.16 10.19
CA SER A 139 -18.29 -6.81 10.98
C SER A 139 -19.21 -8.00 11.31
N ASN A 140 -19.30 -9.00 10.44
CA ASN A 140 -20.25 -10.12 10.59
C ASN A 140 -19.63 -11.40 11.17
N TYR A 141 -18.30 -11.59 11.04
CA TYR A 141 -17.64 -12.85 11.40
C TYR A 141 -16.52 -12.70 12.44
N VAL A 142 -16.07 -11.48 12.76
CA VAL A 142 -14.95 -11.25 13.68
C VAL A 142 -15.34 -10.27 14.78
N GLN A 143 -14.87 -10.50 16.01
CA GLN A 143 -15.05 -9.53 17.09
C GLN A 143 -14.07 -8.38 16.88
N SER A 144 -14.60 -7.21 16.55
CA SER A 144 -13.81 -5.98 16.40
C SER A 144 -13.70 -5.24 17.73
N HIS A 145 -12.50 -4.75 18.05
CA HIS A 145 -12.26 -3.94 19.25
C HIS A 145 -12.28 -2.46 18.88
N HIS A 146 -13.19 -1.69 19.48
CA HIS A 146 -13.20 -0.23 19.32
C HIS A 146 -11.99 0.38 20.05
N PHE A 147 -11.17 1.13 19.32
CA PHE A 147 -10.19 2.02 19.92
C PHE A 147 -10.88 3.18 20.65
N SER A 148 -10.26 3.62 21.74
CA SER A 148 -10.67 4.80 22.49
C SER A 148 -9.41 5.54 22.92
N LEU A 149 -9.38 6.84 22.67
CA LEU A 149 -8.24 7.70 23.00
C LEU A 149 -8.11 7.88 24.52
N THR A 150 -7.50 6.90 25.20
CA THR A 150 -6.89 7.11 26.50
C THR A 150 -5.76 8.11 26.32
N ARG A 151 -6.08 9.39 26.52
CA ARG A 151 -5.21 10.55 26.30
C ARG A 151 -4.00 10.56 27.24
N SER A 152 -3.02 9.71 26.93
CA SER A 152 -1.65 9.90 27.39
C SER A 152 -1.19 11.28 26.93
N ARG A 153 -0.44 11.98 27.78
CA ARG A 153 0.30 13.15 27.30
C ARG A 153 1.54 12.65 26.59
N PHE A 154 1.63 12.93 25.29
CA PHE A 154 2.93 13.20 24.71
C PHE A 154 3.52 14.42 25.41
N GLU A 155 4.42 14.17 26.36
CA GLU A 155 5.42 15.14 26.76
C GLU A 155 6.46 15.13 25.63
N PRO A 156 6.54 16.14 24.75
CA PRO A 156 7.42 16.11 23.58
C PRO A 156 8.86 16.03 24.05
N ASN A 157 9.58 15.00 23.60
CA ASN A 157 10.87 14.66 24.18
C ASN A 157 11.87 15.74 23.78
N SER A 158 12.19 16.63 24.71
CA SER A 158 12.91 17.88 24.42
C SER A 158 14.42 17.68 24.24
N SER A 159 14.83 16.51 23.77
CA SER A 159 16.17 16.23 23.28
C SER A 159 16.39 17.02 21.99
N VAL A 160 17.16 18.10 22.09
CA VAL A 160 17.71 18.79 20.92
C VAL A 160 18.78 17.87 20.32
N HIS A 161 18.35 16.92 19.49
CA HIS A 161 19.26 16.06 18.75
C HIS A 161 20.10 16.92 17.79
N GLU A 162 21.42 16.86 17.96
CA GLU A 162 22.35 17.50 17.04
C GLU A 162 22.15 16.91 15.62
N PRO A 163 22.32 17.70 14.55
CA PRO A 163 22.19 17.19 13.20
C PRO A 163 23.15 16.02 12.94
N LEU A 164 22.60 14.84 12.63
CA LEU A 164 23.36 13.67 12.20
C LEU A 164 24.22 14.03 10.98
N VAL A 165 25.54 14.12 11.18
CA VAL A 165 26.50 14.43 10.12
C VAL A 165 26.73 13.18 9.26
N LEU A 166 26.04 13.06 8.13
CA LEU A 166 26.31 11.99 7.17
C LEU A 166 27.67 12.21 6.51
N HIS A 167 28.68 11.44 6.94
CA HIS A 167 30.01 11.41 6.35
C HIS A 167 30.04 11.03 4.85
N THR A 168 28.93 10.50 4.33
CA THR A 168 28.74 10.18 2.90
C THR A 168 28.27 11.38 2.07
N SER A 169 27.79 12.48 2.68
CA SER A 169 27.41 13.69 1.96
C SER A 169 28.56 14.69 1.83
N ARG A 170 28.64 15.35 0.67
CA ARG A 170 29.55 16.48 0.45
C ARG A 170 28.96 17.82 0.92
N HIS A 171 27.63 17.91 1.08
CA HIS A 171 26.93 19.15 1.43
C HIS A 171 25.68 18.82 2.25
N ALA A 172 25.39 19.61 3.30
CA ALA A 172 24.12 19.51 4.02
C ALA A 172 22.97 20.06 3.17
N ILE A 173 21.78 19.43 3.25
CA ILE A 173 20.58 19.94 2.60
C ILE A 173 20.13 21.26 3.24
N PRO A 174 19.79 22.31 2.46
CA PRO A 174 19.26 23.55 3.00
C PRO A 174 17.90 23.32 3.68
N SER A 175 17.82 23.64 4.96
CA SER A 175 16.55 23.74 5.68
C SER A 175 15.98 25.14 5.49
N LEU A 176 14.73 25.25 5.03
CA LEU A 176 14.07 26.54 4.81
C LEU A 176 13.25 26.93 6.05
N ASN A 177 13.33 28.20 6.45
CA ASN A 177 12.58 28.74 7.60
C ASN A 177 11.07 28.91 7.31
N SER A 178 10.69 28.88 6.04
CA SER A 178 9.31 28.98 5.57
C SER A 178 9.14 28.17 4.28
N PRO A 179 7.97 27.56 4.03
CA PRO A 179 7.67 26.92 2.76
C PRO A 179 7.75 27.94 1.59
N PRO A 180 8.30 27.57 0.42
CA PRO A 180 8.32 28.43 -0.76
C PRO A 180 6.90 28.62 -1.33
N SER A 181 6.62 29.74 -2.02
CA SER A 181 5.39 29.80 -2.84
C SER A 181 5.42 28.75 -3.95
N LEU A 182 4.26 28.28 -4.42
CA LEU A 182 4.19 27.32 -5.55
C LEU A 182 4.96 27.83 -6.78
N GLU A 183 4.86 29.12 -7.09
CA GLU A 183 5.66 29.79 -8.13
C GLU A 183 7.17 29.67 -7.86
N THR A 184 7.63 29.92 -6.63
CA THR A 184 9.05 29.79 -6.26
C THR A 184 9.53 28.34 -6.35
N PHE A 185 8.69 27.39 -5.94
CA PHE A 185 8.98 25.97 -6.06
C PHE A 185 9.16 25.59 -7.54
N GLN A 186 8.15 25.84 -8.37
CA GLN A 186 8.10 25.49 -9.79
C GLN A 186 9.16 26.20 -10.65
N THR A 187 9.60 27.40 -10.26
CA THR A 187 10.58 28.18 -11.05
C THR A 187 12.03 28.07 -10.56
N LYS A 188 12.27 27.75 -9.28
CA LYS A 188 13.61 27.88 -8.66
C LYS A 188 14.00 26.73 -7.73
N SER A 189 13.08 26.23 -6.90
CA SER A 189 13.44 25.25 -5.86
C SER A 189 13.41 23.80 -6.34
N TYR A 190 12.56 23.45 -7.31
CA TYR A 190 12.28 22.06 -7.70
C TYR A 190 13.48 21.24 -8.21
N THR A 191 14.60 21.88 -8.56
CA THR A 191 15.83 21.24 -9.04
C THR A 191 16.81 20.85 -7.94
N ASN A 192 16.56 21.24 -6.68
CA ASN A 192 17.47 21.02 -5.55
C ASN A 192 16.70 20.48 -4.33
N PRO A 193 17.26 19.55 -3.55
CA PRO A 193 16.64 19.11 -2.31
C PRO A 193 16.62 20.24 -1.26
N PHE A 194 15.56 20.28 -0.45
CA PHE A 194 15.43 21.19 0.70
C PHE A 194 14.56 20.54 1.80
N ILE A 195 14.73 20.97 3.05
CA ILE A 195 13.96 20.47 4.20
C ILE A 195 13.00 21.55 4.71
N LEU A 196 11.69 21.23 4.76
CA LEU A 196 10.66 22.01 5.45
C LEU A 196 10.39 21.38 6.82
N ARG A 197 10.90 21.99 7.90
CA ARG A 197 10.70 21.45 9.25
C ARG A 197 9.28 21.71 9.71
N LYS A 198 8.67 20.70 10.34
CA LYS A 198 7.29 20.76 10.89
C LYS A 198 6.22 21.06 9.83
N PHE A 199 6.45 20.70 8.55
CA PHE A 199 5.47 20.94 7.49
C PHE A 199 4.17 20.17 7.73
N ALA A 200 4.26 18.89 8.08
CA ALA A 200 3.13 18.04 8.46
C ALA A 200 2.70 18.13 9.94
N SER A 201 3.18 19.10 10.74
CA SER A 201 2.96 19.06 12.20
C SER A 201 1.51 19.33 12.66
N ASN A 202 0.59 19.45 11.72
CA ASN A 202 -0.86 19.58 11.90
C ASN A 202 -1.65 18.37 11.36
N TRP A 203 -0.98 17.32 10.88
CA TRP A 203 -1.63 16.07 10.46
C TRP A 203 -2.23 15.35 11.68
N PRO A 204 -3.49 14.89 11.62
CA PRO A 204 -4.10 14.08 12.69
C PRO A 204 -3.27 12.84 13.07
N ALA A 205 -2.49 12.27 12.13
CA ALA A 205 -1.54 11.18 12.34
C ALA A 205 -0.58 11.37 13.54
N LEU A 206 -0.35 12.62 13.96
CA LEU A 206 0.53 13.00 15.06
C LEU A 206 -0.18 13.25 16.40
N ASN A 207 -1.51 13.40 16.43
CA ASN A 207 -2.23 13.91 17.60
C ASN A 207 -3.57 13.19 17.83
N GLU A 208 -4.60 13.49 17.05
CA GLU A 208 -5.94 12.93 17.20
C GLU A 208 -5.99 11.45 16.81
N HIS A 209 -5.25 11.08 15.78
CA HIS A 209 -5.25 9.77 15.12
C HIS A 209 -3.82 9.16 15.16
N PRO A 210 -3.27 8.86 16.36
CA PRO A 210 -1.83 8.70 16.54
C PRO A 210 -1.27 7.43 15.87
N TRP A 211 -0.53 7.60 14.76
CA TRP A 211 0.17 6.52 14.06
C TRP A 211 1.32 5.91 14.88
N SER A 212 1.75 6.58 15.95
CA SER A 212 2.64 6.00 16.96
C SER A 212 1.96 4.91 17.79
N SER A 213 0.62 4.86 17.85
CA SER A 213 -0.12 3.87 18.61
C SER A 213 -0.48 2.65 17.78
N ALA A 214 0.10 1.50 18.13
CA ALA A 214 -0.26 0.22 17.55
C ALA A 214 -1.72 -0.19 17.84
N ALA A 215 -2.38 0.41 18.85
CA ALA A 215 -3.80 0.20 19.12
C ALA A 215 -4.69 0.97 18.13
N TYR A 216 -4.29 2.19 17.74
CA TYR A 216 -4.96 2.95 16.68
C TYR A 216 -4.84 2.21 15.34
N LEU A 217 -3.61 1.88 14.93
CA LEU A 217 -3.34 1.19 13.66
C LEU A 217 -4.01 -0.18 13.52
N ARG A 218 -4.20 -0.93 14.61
CA ARG A 218 -5.01 -2.17 14.62
C ARG A 218 -6.49 -1.88 14.41
N SER A 219 -7.04 -0.84 15.05
CA SER A 219 -8.47 -0.53 14.96
C SER A 219 -8.91 -0.04 13.60
N VAL A 220 -8.08 0.76 12.93
CA VAL A 220 -8.32 1.31 11.57
C VAL A 220 -8.21 0.23 10.49
N ALA A 221 -7.31 -0.73 10.67
CA ALA A 221 -7.19 -1.85 9.73
C ALA A 221 -8.31 -2.89 9.90
N GLY A 222 -8.78 -3.05 11.13
CA GLY A 222 -9.58 -4.18 11.57
C GLY A 222 -8.79 -5.51 11.57
N PRO A 223 -9.41 -6.61 12.03
CA PRO A 223 -8.74 -7.90 12.15
C PRO A 223 -8.54 -8.61 10.79
N GLY A 224 -7.58 -9.53 10.74
CA GLY A 224 -7.36 -10.45 9.61
C GLY A 224 -6.62 -9.89 8.40
N ARG A 225 -6.15 -8.65 8.47
CA ARG A 225 -5.48 -7.95 7.36
C ARG A 225 -4.06 -8.46 7.14
N LEU A 226 -3.63 -8.48 5.88
CA LEU A 226 -2.26 -8.85 5.48
C LEU A 226 -1.49 -7.65 4.92
N VAL A 227 -0.17 -7.63 5.07
CA VAL A 227 0.73 -6.61 4.47
C VAL A 227 1.97 -7.25 3.83
N PRO A 228 2.54 -6.63 2.78
CA PRO A 228 3.83 -7.04 2.22
C PRO A 228 4.98 -6.58 3.11
N ILE A 229 5.79 -7.52 3.58
CA ILE A 229 6.94 -7.28 4.45
C ILE A 229 8.20 -7.78 3.76
N GLU A 230 9.20 -6.90 3.66
CA GLU A 230 10.59 -7.28 3.42
C GLU A 230 11.19 -7.83 4.72
N VAL A 231 11.85 -8.97 4.62
CA VAL A 231 12.54 -9.65 5.72
C VAL A 231 14.04 -9.68 5.39
N GLY A 232 14.87 -9.22 6.32
CA GLY A 232 16.33 -9.15 6.15
C GLY A 232 16.87 -7.72 6.31
N THR A 233 18.20 -7.59 6.33
CA THR A 233 18.86 -6.30 6.67
C THR A 233 19.10 -5.36 5.48
N ASP A 234 19.12 -5.91 4.26
CA ASP A 234 19.44 -5.18 3.02
C ASP A 234 18.85 -5.95 1.83
N TYR A 235 18.11 -5.29 0.91
CA TYR A 235 17.51 -5.96 -0.26
C TYR A 235 18.52 -6.54 -1.27
N ARG A 236 19.83 -6.33 -1.03
CA ARG A 236 20.95 -6.81 -1.84
C ARG A 236 21.65 -8.03 -1.23
N ALA A 237 21.21 -8.51 -0.07
CA ALA A 237 21.79 -9.65 0.63
C ALA A 237 21.06 -10.96 0.30
N ASP A 238 21.78 -12.09 0.36
CA ASP A 238 21.28 -13.41 -0.04
C ASP A 238 20.18 -13.97 0.89
N ASP A 239 19.99 -13.38 2.07
CA ASP A 239 18.94 -13.68 3.05
C ASP A 239 17.64 -12.89 2.85
N TRP A 240 17.63 -11.85 2.01
CA TRP A 240 16.45 -11.01 1.82
C TRP A 240 15.31 -11.73 1.09
N THR A 241 14.10 -11.54 1.58
CA THR A 241 12.88 -12.07 0.95
C THR A 241 11.68 -11.16 1.20
N GLN A 242 10.59 -11.38 0.46
CA GLN A 242 9.31 -10.73 0.68
C GLN A 242 8.24 -11.77 1.03
N MET A 243 7.43 -11.48 2.05
CA MET A 243 6.30 -12.30 2.46
C MET A 243 5.05 -11.46 2.72
N LEU A 244 3.89 -12.12 2.70
CA LEU A 244 2.67 -11.54 3.27
C LEU A 244 2.58 -11.93 4.74
N MET A 245 2.58 -10.95 5.63
CA MET A 245 2.47 -11.10 7.08
C MET A 245 1.11 -10.59 7.56
N SER A 246 0.62 -11.09 8.69
CA SER A 246 -0.48 -10.45 9.42
C SER A 246 -0.10 -9.02 9.79
N TRP A 247 -1.02 -8.07 9.60
CA TRP A 247 -0.85 -6.70 10.11
C TRP A 247 -0.70 -6.67 11.63
N ASP A 248 -1.38 -7.58 12.34
CA ASP A 248 -1.32 -7.68 13.80
C ASP A 248 0.04 -8.21 14.29
N ASP A 249 0.57 -9.25 13.64
CA ASP A 249 1.89 -9.81 13.95
C ASP A 249 2.99 -8.79 13.64
N PHE A 250 2.89 -8.12 12.47
CA PHE A 250 3.84 -7.10 12.07
C PHE A 250 3.84 -5.91 13.03
N LEU A 251 2.67 -5.35 13.39
CA LEU A 251 2.58 -4.30 14.40
C LEU A 251 3.12 -4.76 15.76
N THR A 252 2.97 -6.04 16.12
CA THR A 252 3.52 -6.60 17.36
C THR A 252 5.05 -6.66 17.37
N SER A 253 5.72 -6.72 16.21
CA SER A 253 7.19 -6.65 16.10
C SER A 253 7.79 -5.24 16.27
N LEU A 254 6.96 -4.20 16.43
CA LEU A 254 7.39 -2.80 16.42
C LEU A 254 7.33 -2.16 17.82
N ASP A 255 8.28 -1.28 18.09
CA ASP A 255 8.29 -0.43 19.27
C ASP A 255 7.36 0.76 19.03
N LEU A 256 6.19 0.76 19.68
CA LEU A 256 5.03 1.63 19.42
C LEU A 256 4.24 1.86 20.71
N ASP A 257 3.49 2.97 20.82
CA ASP A 257 2.84 3.38 22.08
C ASP A 257 1.93 2.29 22.66
N GLY A 258 2.20 1.94 23.92
CA GLY A 258 1.45 0.92 24.68
C GLY A 258 2.03 -0.50 24.57
N GLN A 259 3.09 -0.71 23.78
CA GLN A 259 3.83 -1.96 23.68
C GLN A 259 5.35 -1.68 23.63
N SER A 260 6.16 -2.73 23.72
CA SER A 260 7.60 -2.64 23.44
C SER A 260 8.07 -3.94 22.79
N ALA A 261 8.84 -3.84 21.73
CA ALA A 261 9.31 -4.99 20.96
C ALA A 261 10.82 -5.19 21.09
N VAL A 262 11.24 -6.46 21.07
CA VAL A 262 12.63 -6.84 20.84
C VAL A 262 12.63 -7.63 19.53
N PRO A 263 13.01 -7.01 18.38
CA PRO A 263 12.99 -7.70 17.10
C PRO A 263 14.05 -8.80 17.08
N GLU A 264 13.64 -10.03 16.76
CA GLU A 264 14.57 -11.12 16.42
C GLU A 264 15.09 -10.95 14.98
N ASP A 265 14.21 -10.52 14.06
CA ASP A 265 14.50 -10.20 12.65
C ASP A 265 14.20 -8.74 12.32
N VAL A 266 14.82 -8.23 11.24
CA VAL A 266 14.45 -6.93 10.64
C VAL A 266 13.28 -7.13 9.69
N LEU A 267 12.11 -6.62 10.08
CA LEU A 267 10.86 -6.65 9.32
C LEU A 267 10.52 -5.25 8.83
N TYR A 268 10.38 -5.05 7.52
CA TYR A 268 10.20 -3.74 6.91
C TYR A 268 9.05 -3.73 5.90
N LEU A 269 7.96 -3.04 6.25
CA LEU A 269 6.94 -2.66 5.27
C LEU A 269 7.53 -1.48 4.47
N ALA A 270 7.75 -1.68 3.17
CA ALA A 270 8.40 -0.69 2.32
C ALA A 270 7.71 -0.56 0.96
N GLN A 271 7.70 0.65 0.41
CA GLN A 271 7.24 0.98 -0.95
C GLN A 271 5.83 0.48 -1.31
N HIS A 272 4.97 0.29 -0.30
CA HIS A 272 3.60 -0.21 -0.46
C HIS A 272 2.58 0.92 -0.28
N ASN A 273 1.53 0.95 -1.10
CA ASN A 273 0.47 1.97 -1.00
C ASN A 273 -0.50 1.63 0.14
N LEU A 274 -0.05 1.93 1.36
CA LEU A 274 -0.74 1.67 2.60
C LEU A 274 -2.13 2.34 2.65
N LEU A 275 -2.26 3.55 2.09
CA LEU A 275 -3.51 4.31 2.11
C LEU A 275 -4.58 3.73 1.15
N MET A 276 -4.17 3.11 0.04
CA MET A 276 -5.07 2.36 -0.83
C MET A 276 -5.62 1.10 -0.14
N GLN A 277 -4.85 0.48 0.76
CA GLN A 277 -5.26 -0.70 1.50
C GLN A 277 -6.06 -0.37 2.78
N PHE A 278 -5.76 0.75 3.42
CA PHE A 278 -6.32 1.22 4.68
C PHE A 278 -6.85 2.66 4.50
N PRO A 279 -8.01 2.83 3.83
CA PRO A 279 -8.48 4.13 3.32
C PRO A 279 -8.76 5.15 4.42
N GLU A 280 -9.10 4.71 5.63
CA GLU A 280 -9.29 5.57 6.81
C GLU A 280 -8.01 6.35 7.17
N LEU A 281 -6.81 5.77 7.00
CA LEU A 281 -5.53 6.45 7.21
C LEU A 281 -5.32 7.64 6.26
N ASN A 282 -6.05 7.71 5.14
CA ASN A 282 -5.99 8.85 4.22
C ASN A 282 -6.58 10.13 4.86
N SER A 283 -7.47 9.99 5.86
CA SER A 283 -7.99 11.12 6.64
C SER A 283 -6.99 11.68 7.67
N ASP A 284 -5.88 10.98 7.90
CA ASP A 284 -4.91 11.30 8.95
C ASP A 284 -3.78 12.22 8.48
N ILE A 285 -3.69 12.46 7.17
CA ILE A 285 -2.62 13.22 6.52
C ILE A 285 -3.18 14.29 5.56
N THR A 286 -2.32 15.04 4.88
CA THR A 286 -2.72 15.89 3.75
C THR A 286 -1.58 15.94 2.73
N ILE A 287 -1.86 15.51 1.50
CA ILE A 287 -0.89 15.54 0.40
C ILE A 287 -0.48 17.02 0.13
N PRO A 288 0.82 17.38 0.18
CA PRO A 288 1.24 18.76 -0.03
C PRO A 288 0.93 19.28 -1.44
N ASP A 289 0.50 20.55 -1.58
CA ASP A 289 0.24 21.19 -2.89
C ASP A 289 1.39 21.07 -3.90
N TYR A 290 2.64 20.97 -3.41
CA TYR A 290 3.83 20.74 -4.25
C TYR A 290 3.75 19.41 -5.04
N ALA A 291 3.05 18.40 -4.52
CA ALA A 291 2.81 17.11 -5.19
C ALA A 291 2.12 17.28 -6.54
N TYR A 292 1.14 18.18 -6.62
CA TYR A 292 0.33 18.45 -7.81
C TYR A 292 0.98 19.47 -8.77
N SER A 293 2.23 19.88 -8.53
CA SER A 293 2.96 20.77 -9.43
C SER A 293 3.40 20.04 -10.70
N SER A 294 2.88 20.46 -11.86
CA SER A 294 3.29 19.95 -13.18
C SER A 294 4.70 20.41 -13.58
N LEU A 295 5.71 19.82 -12.96
CA LEU A 295 7.12 20.17 -13.18
C LEU A 295 7.63 19.71 -14.57
N PRO A 296 8.52 20.49 -15.20
CA PRO A 296 9.18 20.06 -16.44
C PRO A 296 10.18 18.93 -16.18
N SER A 297 10.48 18.12 -17.20
CA SER A 297 11.55 17.10 -17.10
C SER A 297 12.90 17.73 -16.69
N PRO A 298 13.66 17.14 -15.77
CA PRO A 298 14.99 17.63 -15.41
C PRO A 298 15.93 17.68 -16.63
N PRO A 299 16.84 18.67 -16.75
CA PRO A 299 17.79 18.75 -17.86
C PRO A 299 18.71 17.52 -17.99
N ASP A 300 18.97 16.84 -16.87
CA ASP A 300 19.73 15.60 -16.74
C ASP A 300 18.87 14.34 -16.83
N TYR A 301 17.53 14.46 -16.80
CA TYR A 301 16.59 13.36 -16.97
C TYR A 301 15.42 13.69 -17.92
N PRO A 302 15.69 13.98 -19.23
CA PRO A 302 14.67 14.36 -20.22
C PRO A 302 13.66 13.24 -20.55
N LYS A 303 13.90 12.02 -20.03
CA LYS A 303 12.95 10.89 -20.10
C LYS A 303 11.87 10.93 -19.00
N TYR A 304 11.95 11.84 -18.03
CA TYR A 304 10.94 11.98 -16.98
C TYR A 304 9.53 12.07 -17.56
N ARG A 305 8.63 11.24 -17.05
CA ARG A 305 7.18 11.34 -17.20
C ARG A 305 6.57 11.18 -15.81
N SER A 306 5.45 11.85 -15.56
CA SER A 306 4.64 11.60 -14.37
C SER A 306 4.09 10.16 -14.37
N PRO A 307 3.72 9.63 -13.18
CA PRO A 307 2.96 8.40 -13.05
C PRO A 307 1.74 8.36 -13.99
N ASN A 308 1.53 7.22 -14.66
CA ASN A 308 0.44 7.04 -15.62
C ASN A 308 -0.86 6.59 -14.91
N ASN A 309 -1.38 7.47 -14.05
CA ASN A 309 -2.67 7.37 -13.36
C ASN A 309 -3.33 8.76 -13.28
N GLU A 310 -4.56 8.83 -12.76
CA GLU A 310 -5.38 10.06 -12.84
C GLU A 310 -4.79 11.21 -12.02
N ASP A 311 -4.35 10.95 -10.78
CA ASP A 311 -3.69 11.95 -9.91
C ASP A 311 -2.28 12.33 -10.35
N GLN A 312 -1.65 11.54 -11.24
CA GLN A 312 -0.23 11.62 -11.58
C GLN A 312 0.71 11.47 -10.35
N LEU A 313 0.30 10.68 -9.36
CA LEU A 313 1.03 10.47 -8.11
C LEU A 313 1.32 8.99 -7.82
N VAL A 314 2.35 8.75 -7.02
CA VAL A 314 2.56 7.50 -6.28
C VAL A 314 2.73 7.86 -4.82
N VAL A 315 1.84 7.33 -3.98
CA VAL A 315 1.86 7.46 -2.53
C VAL A 315 2.11 6.07 -1.95
N ASN A 316 3.07 5.97 -1.04
CA ASN A 316 3.49 4.75 -0.39
C ASN A 316 3.74 5.02 1.11
N GLY A 317 3.76 3.98 1.92
CA GLY A 317 4.19 4.01 3.32
C GLY A 317 5.48 3.22 3.53
N TRP A 318 6.19 3.57 4.61
CA TRP A 318 7.29 2.78 5.17
C TRP A 318 7.09 2.67 6.66
N LEU A 319 7.12 1.45 7.19
CA LEU A 319 7.01 1.16 8.61
C LEU A 319 7.95 0.01 8.95
N GLY A 320 8.63 0.08 10.09
CA GLY A 320 9.63 -0.91 10.49
C GLY A 320 10.46 -0.43 11.68
N PRO A 321 11.25 -1.32 12.31
CA PRO A 321 11.93 -1.04 13.57
C PRO A 321 13.12 -0.08 13.40
N LYS A 322 13.60 0.43 14.54
CA LYS A 322 14.81 1.26 14.64
C LYS A 322 16.04 0.46 14.23
N GLY A 323 16.48 0.67 12.99
CA GLY A 323 17.60 -0.05 12.38
C GLY A 323 17.40 -0.33 10.90
N THR A 324 16.16 -0.26 10.40
CA THR A 324 15.81 -0.36 8.98
C THR A 324 16.68 0.51 8.07
N ILE A 325 17.19 -0.08 6.99
CA ILE A 325 18.04 0.55 5.97
C ILE A 325 17.33 0.47 4.61
N SER A 326 17.24 1.59 3.90
CA SER A 326 16.97 1.62 2.46
C SER A 326 18.29 1.92 1.73
N PRO A 327 18.94 0.94 1.07
CA PRO A 327 20.16 1.16 0.28
C PRO A 327 20.04 2.29 -0.75
N ALA A 328 21.18 2.91 -1.09
CA ALA A 328 21.23 4.00 -2.07
C ALA A 328 20.85 3.51 -3.48
N HIS A 329 19.84 4.14 -4.10
CA HIS A 329 19.33 3.81 -5.42
C HIS A 329 18.85 5.07 -6.17
N THR A 330 17.93 4.99 -7.15
CA THR A 330 17.37 6.17 -7.86
C THR A 330 15.88 5.99 -8.17
N ASP A 331 15.11 7.07 -8.33
CA ASP A 331 13.70 7.02 -8.79
C ASP A 331 13.60 7.30 -10.30
N PRO A 332 12.56 6.75 -10.98
CA PRO A 332 12.14 7.20 -12.31
C PRO A 332 11.30 8.49 -12.24
N TYR A 333 10.68 8.74 -11.08
CA TYR A 333 9.92 9.94 -10.79
C TYR A 333 10.76 10.94 -9.99
N TYR A 334 10.20 12.10 -9.78
CA TYR A 334 10.56 12.99 -8.70
C TYR A 334 10.31 12.27 -7.32
N ASN A 335 10.95 12.65 -6.20
CA ASN A 335 10.56 12.39 -4.79
C ASN A 335 10.55 13.56 -3.70
N LEU A 336 9.52 13.64 -2.81
CA LEU A 336 9.34 14.43 -1.55
C LEU A 336 9.37 13.47 -0.34
N PHE A 337 9.58 13.94 0.89
CA PHE A 337 9.40 13.11 2.10
C PHE A 337 8.76 13.85 3.28
N ASP A 338 8.10 13.09 4.16
CA ASP A 338 7.75 13.51 5.54
C ASP A 338 7.89 12.31 6.50
N SER A 339 8.30 12.57 7.75
CA SER A 339 8.47 11.57 8.82
C SER A 339 7.71 11.95 10.08
N TRP A 340 6.73 11.11 10.46
CA TRP A 340 5.84 11.35 11.60
C TRP A 340 6.40 10.91 12.97
N THR A 341 7.60 10.32 13.02
CA THR A 341 8.29 9.97 14.28
C THR A 341 9.44 10.93 14.55
N GLU A 342 9.58 11.41 15.80
CA GLU A 342 10.51 12.50 16.16
C GLU A 342 12.00 12.19 15.88
N ASP A 343 12.37 10.92 15.75
CA ASP A 343 13.75 10.42 15.86
C ASP A 343 14.47 10.19 14.50
N ARG A 344 13.90 10.65 13.37
CA ARG A 344 14.54 10.49 12.04
C ARG A 344 14.47 11.75 11.15
N MET A 345 15.58 12.49 11.12
CA MET A 345 15.94 13.29 9.95
C MET A 345 16.48 12.37 8.85
N VAL A 346 15.88 12.42 7.66
CA VAL A 346 16.47 11.87 6.44
C VAL A 346 17.27 12.97 5.75
N ASP A 347 18.60 12.89 5.83
CA ASP A 347 19.50 13.62 4.93
C ASP A 347 19.70 12.80 3.65
N VAL A 348 19.85 13.48 2.52
CA VAL A 348 19.91 12.90 1.17
C VAL A 348 21.18 13.39 0.47
N PRO A 349 22.27 12.58 0.44
CA PRO A 349 23.57 12.92 -0.14
C PRO A 349 23.56 13.16 -1.68
N SER A 350 22.95 14.25 -2.15
CA SER A 350 22.76 14.60 -3.59
C SER A 350 22.08 13.52 -4.46
N THR A 351 21.59 12.45 -3.83
CA THR A 351 20.95 11.29 -4.44
C THR A 351 20.21 10.52 -3.34
N VAL A 352 18.86 10.58 -3.33
CA VAL A 352 17.93 9.52 -2.83
C VAL A 352 17.88 9.17 -1.31
N LYS A 353 16.75 8.86 -0.62
CA LYS A 353 15.26 8.85 -0.83
C LYS A 353 14.55 8.59 0.52
N THR A 354 13.28 9.01 0.67
CA THR A 354 12.10 8.25 1.21
C THR A 354 10.82 9.03 0.73
N HIS A 355 9.59 8.48 0.50
CA HIS A 355 8.76 9.04 -0.63
C HIS A 355 7.28 9.52 -0.57
N VAL A 356 7.03 10.58 -1.37
CA VAL A 356 5.85 10.94 -2.22
C VAL A 356 6.38 11.72 -3.45
N SER A 357 6.06 11.41 -4.71
CA SER A 357 6.98 11.66 -5.87
C SER A 357 7.42 13.12 -6.37
N VAL A 358 8.11 14.00 -5.58
CA VAL A 358 8.63 15.45 -5.75
C VAL A 358 10.10 16.05 -6.05
N CYS A 359 11.20 15.35 -6.39
CA CYS A 359 12.61 15.77 -6.73
C CYS A 359 13.58 14.64 -7.31
N ARG A 360 14.45 14.89 -8.34
CA ARG A 360 15.80 14.25 -8.56
C ARG A 360 16.77 15.22 -9.27
N SER A 361 18.08 15.14 -8.96
CA SER A 361 19.20 15.65 -9.78
C SER A 361 20.41 14.67 -9.85
N THR A 362 21.43 15.04 -10.64
CA THR A 362 22.79 14.45 -10.67
C THR A 362 23.88 15.51 -10.71
N LEU A 363 25.03 15.23 -10.10
CA LEU A 363 26.25 16.03 -10.24
C LEU A 363 27.06 15.56 -11.46
N ARG A 364 27.66 16.52 -12.18
CA ARG A 364 28.65 16.27 -13.22
C ARG A 364 30.01 15.99 -12.59
N GLU A 365 30.75 15.02 -13.13
CA GLU A 365 32.20 15.00 -13.00
C GLU A 365 32.78 16.08 -13.93
N SER A 366 33.62 16.96 -13.37
CA SER A 366 34.40 17.91 -14.15
C SER A 366 35.76 17.30 -14.49
N SER A 367 36.01 17.07 -15.77
CA SER A 367 37.36 16.80 -16.29
C SER A 367 38.30 17.96 -15.94
N GLY A 368 39.43 17.65 -15.30
CA GLY A 368 40.50 18.59 -14.96
C GLY A 368 41.83 17.86 -14.89
N GLU A 369 42.82 18.42 -15.59
CA GLU A 369 44.15 17.91 -15.97
C GLU A 369 44.97 17.19 -14.88
#